data_AF-A0A7J9FMX9-F1
#
_entry.id   AF-A0A7J9FMX9-F1
#
_cell.length_a   1.000
_cell.length_b   1.000
_cell.length_c   1.000
_cell.angle_alpha   90.00
_cell.angle_beta   90.00
_cell.angle_gamma   90.00
#
_symmetry.space_group_name_H-M   'P 1'
#
loop_
_entity.id
_entity.type
_entity.pdbx_description
1 polymer ?
#
loop_
_entity_poly.entity_id
_entity_poly.type
_entity_poly.pdbx_seq_one_letter_code
_entity_poly.pdbx_strand_id
1 'polypeptide(L)'
;MGIITRLQFYFHDIVDRKHPTAMQIIRLPNRTAASLGTTYLVDDPLIEKPEPTSELVGRAQGIYAFASQRDYGLLWQCRFSE
;
A
#
# COMPACT_ATOMS: atom_id res chain seq x y z
N MET A 1 32.23 -5.95 -8.16
CA MET A 1 31.65 -6.62 -6.97
C MET A 1 30.52 -5.73 -6.48
N GLY A 2 29.28 -6.21 -6.43
CA GLY A 2 28.14 -5.39 -5.98
C GLY A 2 28.10 -5.28 -4.45
N ILE A 3 27.61 -4.17 -3.92
CA ILE A 3 27.30 -4.02 -2.49
C ILE A 3 25.93 -4.64 -2.23
N ILE A 4 25.83 -5.46 -1.19
CA ILE A 4 24.55 -6.03 -0.72
C ILE A 4 24.02 -5.14 0.41
N THR A 5 22.79 -4.66 0.25
CA THR A 5 22.10 -3.85 1.26
C THR A 5 20.83 -4.57 1.70
N ARG A 6 20.62 -4.70 3.01
CA ARG A 6 19.39 -5.24 3.61
C ARG A 6 18.53 -4.07 4.07
N LEU A 7 17.34 -3.92 3.48
CA LEU A 7 16.34 -2.95 3.91
C LEU A 7 15.30 -3.65 4.79
N GLN A 8 14.91 -3.00 5.89
CA GLN A 8 13.84 -3.45 6.76
C GLN A 8 13.04 -2.22 7.20
N PHE A 9 11.76 -2.22 6.91
CA PHE A 9 10.80 -1.16 7.25
C PHE A 9 9.39 -1.75 7.28
N TYR A 10 8.44 -0.97 7.80
CA TYR A 10 7.02 -1.31 7.86
C TYR A 10 6.23 -0.27 7.07
N PHE A 11 5.29 -0.69 6.23
CA PHE A 11 4.38 0.23 5.55
C PHE A 11 3.00 0.19 6.19
N HIS A 12 2.33 1.34 6.27
CA HIS A 12 0.98 1.44 6.82
C HIS A 12 -0.01 1.88 5.75
N ASP A 13 -0.83 0.94 5.27
CA ASP A 13 -1.96 1.20 4.37
C ASP A 13 -3.13 1.82 5.16
N ILE A 14 -3.34 3.13 5.02
CA ILE A 14 -4.36 3.88 5.78
C ILE A 14 -5.52 4.22 4.84
N VAL A 15 -6.53 3.36 4.81
CA VAL A 15 -7.71 3.51 3.95
C VAL A 15 -8.81 4.38 4.60
N ASP A 16 -9.05 4.24 5.90
CA ASP A 16 -10.21 4.84 6.59
C ASP A 16 -9.82 5.54 7.89
N ARG A 17 -9.17 6.71 7.79
CA ARG A 17 -8.84 7.62 8.90
C ARG A 17 -8.97 9.08 8.46
N LYS A 18 -8.83 10.02 9.41
CA LYS A 18 -8.84 11.48 9.16
C LYS A 18 -7.88 11.93 8.06
N HIS A 19 -6.78 11.19 7.85
CA HIS A 19 -5.79 11.42 6.80
C HIS A 19 -5.46 10.08 6.13
N PRO A 20 -6.24 9.67 5.11
CA PRO A 20 -5.98 8.44 4.39
C PRO A 20 -4.74 8.59 3.51
N THR A 21 -3.96 7.52 3.40
CA THR A 21 -2.79 7.41 2.52
C THR A 21 -3.07 6.48 1.34
N ALA A 22 -4.17 5.74 1.40
CA ALA A 22 -4.67 4.90 0.33
C ALA A 22 -6.10 5.29 -0.03
N MET A 23 -6.32 5.58 -1.31
CA MET A 23 -7.60 6.06 -1.82
C MET A 23 -8.13 5.14 -2.90
N GLN A 24 -9.38 4.70 -2.76
CA GLN A 24 -10.05 3.91 -3.79
C GLN A 24 -10.29 4.77 -5.03
N ILE A 25 -9.64 4.44 -6.14
CA ILE A 25 -9.75 5.18 -7.42
C ILE A 25 -10.60 4.47 -8.46
N ILE A 26 -10.75 3.14 -8.35
CA ILE A 26 -11.70 2.36 -9.16
C ILE A 26 -12.60 1.60 -8.21
N ARG A 27 -13.89 1.93 -8.25
CA ARG A 27 -14.95 1.28 -7.47
C ARG A 27 -15.95 0.61 -8.39
N LEU A 28 -16.23 -0.66 -8.13
CA LEU A 28 -17.26 -1.40 -8.86
C LEU A 28 -18.64 -1.22 -8.18
N PRO A 29 -19.69 -0.81 -8.92
CA PRO A 29 -21.04 -0.71 -8.38
C PRO A 29 -21.53 -2.05 -7.84
N ASN A 30 -22.26 -2.02 -6.71
CA ASN A 30 -22.85 -3.21 -6.08
C ASN A 30 -21.84 -4.31 -5.71
N ARG A 31 -20.59 -3.94 -5.50
CA ARG A 31 -19.49 -4.83 -5.12
C ARG A 31 -18.80 -4.30 -3.87
N THR A 32 -18.13 -5.20 -3.14
CA THR A 32 -17.37 -4.83 -1.94
C THR A 32 -16.08 -4.11 -2.32
N ALA A 33 -15.50 -3.39 -1.36
CA ALA A 33 -14.21 -2.70 -1.51
C ALA A 33 -13.02 -3.65 -1.83
N ALA A 34 -13.21 -4.95 -1.67
CA ALA A 34 -12.20 -5.97 -1.96
C ALA A 34 -12.57 -6.87 -3.16
N SER A 35 -13.51 -6.44 -3.99
CA SER A 35 -13.89 -7.18 -5.19
C SER A 35 -12.84 -7.03 -6.29
N LEU A 36 -12.65 -8.09 -7.10
CA LEU A 36 -11.76 -8.10 -8.27
C LEU A 36 -11.87 -6.79 -9.07
N GLY A 37 -10.74 -6.17 -9.39
CA GLY A 37 -10.65 -4.94 -10.16
C GLY A 37 -10.79 -3.65 -9.33
N THR A 38 -11.21 -3.76 -8.07
CA THR A 38 -11.16 -2.60 -7.16
C THR A 38 -9.71 -2.16 -7.01
N THR A 39 -9.44 -0.87 -7.23
CA THR A 39 -8.08 -0.33 -7.31
C THR A 39 -7.92 0.87 -6.38
N TYR A 40 -6.78 0.93 -5.72
CA TYR A 40 -6.37 1.99 -4.80
C TYR A 40 -5.11 2.68 -5.31
N LEU A 41 -5.06 4.00 -5.15
CA LEU A 41 -3.85 4.82 -5.27
C LEU A 41 -3.27 5.00 -3.88
N VAL A 42 -1.97 4.79 -3.72
CA VAL A 42 -1.29 4.82 -2.42
C VAL A 42 -0.12 5.78 -2.39
N ASP A 43 0.04 6.40 -1.22
CA ASP A 43 1.20 7.16 -0.79
C ASP A 43 1.44 6.86 0.71
N ASP A 44 1.84 5.63 1.01
CA ASP A 44 1.92 5.10 2.38
C ASP A 44 3.28 5.40 3.03
N PRO A 45 3.32 5.74 4.33
CA PRO A 45 4.58 5.93 5.05
C PRO A 45 5.31 4.60 5.23
N LEU A 46 6.63 4.62 5.05
CA LEU A 46 7.55 3.57 5.48
C LEU A 46 8.18 4.01 6.80
N ILE A 47 8.06 3.19 7.84
CA ILE A 47 8.56 3.49 9.18
C ILE A 47 9.53 2.42 9.69
N GLU A 48 10.43 2.82 10.60
CA GLU A 48 11.51 1.94 11.08
C GLU A 48 10.97 0.74 11.89
N LYS A 49 9.90 0.95 12.68
CA LYS A 49 9.29 -0.04 13.57
C LYS A 49 7.78 -0.09 13.35
N PRO A 50 7.07 -1.15 13.79
CA PRO A 50 5.63 -1.29 13.53
C PRO A 50 4.73 -0.21 14.15
N GLU A 51 5.22 0.55 15.14
CA GLU A 51 4.44 1.58 15.81
C GLU A 51 4.25 2.80 14.89
N PRO A 52 3.01 3.30 14.64
CA PRO A 52 2.76 4.42 13.73
C PRO A 52 3.44 5.75 14.08
N THR A 53 3.98 5.87 15.30
CA THR A 53 4.74 7.04 15.78
C THR A 53 6.25 6.87 15.61
N SER A 54 6.72 5.76 15.05
CA SER A 54 8.12 5.51 14.72
C SER A 54 8.63 6.47 13.65
N GLU A 55 9.95 6.52 13.47
CA GLU A 55 10.61 7.37 12.48
C GLU A 55 10.16 7.03 11.06
N LEU A 56 9.81 8.05 10.30
CA LEU A 56 9.52 7.96 8.87
C LEU A 56 10.85 7.84 8.12
N VAL A 57 11.03 6.72 7.41
CA VAL A 57 12.26 6.41 6.66
C VAL A 57 12.05 6.43 5.14
N GLY A 58 10.81 6.66 4.69
CA GLY A 58 10.49 6.78 3.28
C GLY A 58 8.99 6.66 2.98
N ARG A 59 8.64 6.45 1.71
CA ARG A 59 7.25 6.29 1.24
C ARG A 59 7.11 5.21 0.18
N ALA A 60 5.97 4.52 0.19
CA ALA A 60 5.54 3.61 -0.86
C ALA A 60 4.45 4.28 -1.71
N GLN A 61 4.74 4.47 -3.00
CA GLN A 61 3.90 5.27 -3.90
C GLN A 61 3.54 4.48 -5.15
N GLY A 62 2.25 4.42 -5.47
CA GLY A 62 1.77 3.71 -6.65
C GLY A 62 0.34 3.24 -6.51
N ILE A 63 0.06 2.02 -6.96
CA ILE A 63 -1.29 1.45 -6.94
C ILE A 63 -1.30 0.00 -6.45
N TYR A 64 -2.45 -0.41 -5.94
CA TYR A 64 -2.80 -1.83 -5.84
C TYR A 64 -4.21 -2.10 -6.31
N ALA A 65 -4.43 -3.31 -6.81
CA ALA A 65 -5.74 -3.78 -7.22
C ALA A 65 -6.02 -5.18 -6.68
N PHE A 66 -7.28 -5.44 -6.32
CA PHE A 66 -7.74 -6.79 -6.03
C PHE A 66 -7.73 -7.61 -7.34
N ALA A 67 -6.88 -8.62 -7.39
CA ALA A 67 -6.52 -9.33 -8.62
C ALA A 67 -6.90 -10.82 -8.63
N SER A 68 -7.58 -11.31 -7.58
CA SER A 68 -8.04 -12.70 -7.50
C SER A 68 -9.58 -12.79 -7.54
N GLN A 69 -10.08 -13.85 -8.18
CA GLN A 69 -11.51 -14.16 -8.28
C GLN A 69 -12.05 -14.99 -7.12
N ARG A 70 -11.19 -15.74 -6.42
CA ARG A 70 -11.60 -16.72 -5.40
C ARG A 70 -11.16 -16.33 -4.00
N ASP A 71 -10.03 -15.66 -3.89
CA ASP A 71 -9.38 -15.34 -2.62
C ASP A 71 -9.02 -13.85 -2.56
N TYR A 72 -8.61 -13.37 -1.39
CA TYR A 72 -8.02 -12.03 -1.26
C TYR A 72 -6.59 -12.04 -1.81
N GLY A 73 -6.42 -11.49 -3.01
CA GLY A 73 -5.11 -11.35 -3.65
C GLY A 73 -4.95 -9.97 -4.26
N LEU A 74 -3.81 -9.34 -4.02
CA LEU A 74 -3.48 -8.00 -4.53
C LEU A 74 -2.40 -8.09 -5.61
N LEU A 75 -2.58 -7.34 -6.70
CA LEU A 75 -1.48 -6.92 -7.56
C LEU A 75 -1.00 -5.57 -7.06
N TRP A 76 0.28 -5.47 -6.70
CA TRP A 76 0.89 -4.25 -6.17
C TRP A 76 1.94 -3.72 -7.16
N GLN A 77 1.83 -2.46 -7.53
CA GLN A 77 2.80 -1.78 -8.39
C GLN A 77 3.16 -0.44 -7.77
N CYS A 78 4.25 -0.39 -7.01
CA CYS A 78 4.72 0.81 -6.35
C CYS A 78 6.23 0.97 -6.41
N ARG A 79 6.67 2.21 -6.22
CA ARG A 79 8.06 2.58 -5.94
C ARG A 79 8.25 2.89 -4.46
N PHE A 80 9.48 2.75 -4.01
CA PHE A 80 9.92 3.27 -2.72
C PHE A 80 10.78 4.53 -2.93
N SER A 81 10.61 5.53 -2.08
CA SER A 81 11.45 6.73 -2.03
C SER A 81 11.83 7.04 -0.58
N GLU A 82 12.98 7.68 -0.39
CA GLU A 82 13.36 8.35 0.86
C GLU A 82 12.57 9.65 1.05
#